data_AF-A0A1K1Q8X0-F1
#
_entry.id   AF-A0A1K1Q8X0-F1
#
_cell.length_a   1.000
_cell.length_b   1.000
_cell.length_c   1.000
_cell.angle_alpha   90.00
_cell.angle_beta   90.00
_cell.angle_gamma   90.00
#
_symmetry.space_group_name_H-M   'P 1'
#
loop_
_entity.id
_entity.type
_entity.pdbx_description
1 polymer ?
#
loop_
_entity_poly.entity_id
_entity_poly.type
_entity_poly.pdbx_seq_one_letter_code
_entity_poly.pdbx_strand_id
1 'polypeptide(L)' 'MVKSFKSISLVRSARLDQGLSCSRLAIMCGMRPSLIIEFEQGKRPICRETYNKILAALGRLDIATV' A
#
# COMPACT_ATOMS: atom_id res chain seq x y z
N MET A 1 20.53 -1.49 7.56
CA MET A 1 20.00 -0.32 6.81
C MET A 1 18.68 -0.74 6.17
N VAL A 2 17.54 -0.47 6.81
CA VAL A 2 16.24 -0.82 6.23
C VAL A 2 16.02 0.16 5.07
N LYS A 3 16.25 -0.32 3.85
CA LYS A 3 16.04 0.43 2.61
C LYS A 3 14.65 1.06 2.69
N SER A 4 14.60 2.38 2.60
CA SER A 4 13.37 3.14 2.44
C SER A 4 12.67 2.64 1.18
N PHE A 5 11.80 1.64 1.32
CA PHE A 5 11.13 1.05 0.17
C PHE A 5 10.01 2.01 -0.22
N LYS A 6 10.29 2.74 -1.32
CA LYS A 6 9.41 3.55 -2.17
C LYS A 6 8.06 3.97 -1.57
N SER A 7 7.93 5.29 -1.54
CA SER A 7 7.03 6.09 -0.72
C SER A 7 5.61 5.54 -0.57
N ILE A 8 5.22 5.30 0.68
CA ILE A 8 3.82 5.12 1.08
C ILE A 8 2.92 6.26 0.56
N SER A 9 3.50 7.43 0.23
CA SER A 9 2.79 8.51 -0.45
C SER A 9 2.17 8.07 -1.78
N LEU A 10 2.79 7.17 -2.56
CA LEU A 10 2.22 6.69 -3.82
C LEU A 10 0.97 5.85 -3.58
N VAL A 11 1.02 4.96 -2.58
CA VAL A 11 -0.14 4.17 -2.12
C VAL A 11 -1.26 5.11 -1.67
N ARG A 12 -0.93 6.11 -0.85
CA ARG A 12 -1.90 7.08 -0.35
C ARG A 12 -2.53 7.89 -1.47
N SER A 13 -1.74 8.43 -2.39
CA SER A 13 -2.24 9.19 -3.54
C SER A 13 -3.14 8.32 -4.42
N ALA A 14 -2.69 7.11 -4.80
CA ALA A 14 -3.49 6.17 -5.58
C ALA A 14 -4.84 5.84 -4.92
N ARG A 15 -4.81 5.62 -3.60
CA ARG A 15 -6.01 5.33 -2.81
C ARG A 15 -6.98 6.51 -2.82
N LEU A 16 -6.46 7.73 -2.66
CA LEU A 16 -7.26 8.96 -2.68
C LEU A 16 -7.81 9.25 -4.08
N ASP A 17 -7.05 9.03 -5.15
CA ASP A 17 -7.49 9.17 -6.55
C ASP A 17 -8.70 8.28 -6.85
N GLN A 18 -8.78 7.10 -6.22
CA GLN A 18 -9.88 6.14 -6.36
C GLN A 18 -11.01 6.33 -5.33
N GLY A 19 -10.93 7.36 -4.47
CA GLY A 19 -11.94 7.61 -3.42
C GLY A 19 -12.01 6.54 -2.33
N LEU A 20 -10.97 5.72 -2.17
CA LEU A 20 -10.96 4.59 -1.25
C LEU A 20 -10.61 5.04 0.17
N SER A 21 -11.31 4.50 1.18
CA SER A 21 -10.87 4.61 2.57
C SER A 21 -9.75 3.61 2.88
N CYS A 22 -8.98 3.85 3.94
CA CYS A 22 -7.94 2.91 4.39
C CYS A 22 -8.52 1.52 4.69
N SER A 23 -9.71 1.48 5.31
CA SER A 23 -10.41 0.22 5.59
C SER A 23 -10.80 -0.51 4.31
N ARG A 24 -11.26 0.21 3.28
CA ARG A 24 -11.64 -0.41 2.01
C ARG A 24 -10.43 -1.00 1.30
N LEU A 25 -9.31 -0.26 1.24
CA LEU A 25 -8.07 -0.76 0.68
C LEU A 25 -7.56 -2.00 1.44
N ALA A 26 -7.62 -1.97 2.77
CA ALA A 26 -7.21 -3.11 3.59
C ALA A 26 -8.05 -4.37 3.28
N ILE A 27 -9.38 -4.23 3.17
CA ILE A 27 -10.28 -5.33 2.79
C ILE A 27 -9.92 -5.88 1.40
N MET A 28 -9.67 -5.01 0.42
CA MET A 28 -9.25 -5.43 -0.94
C MET A 28 -7.92 -6.21 -0.93
N CYS A 29 -7.04 -5.89 0.03
CA CYS A 29 -5.74 -6.55 0.18
C CYS A 29 -5.78 -7.78 1.10
N GLY A 30 -6.93 -8.12 1.71
CA GLY A 30 -7.02 -9.17 2.74
C GLY A 30 -6.26 -8.82 4.03
N MET A 31 -6.17 -7.55 4.36
CA MET A 31 -5.41 -7.01 5.50
C MET A 31 -6.31 -6.37 6.55
N ARG A 32 -5.78 -6.22 7.77
CA ARG A 32 -6.45 -5.46 8.83
C ARG A 32 -6.43 -3.95 8.51
N PRO A 33 -7.55 -3.20 8.66
CA PRO A 33 -7.59 -1.75 8.41
C PRO A 33 -6.51 -0.94 9.12
N SER A 34 -6.16 -1.33 10.34
CA SER A 34 -5.11 -0.68 11.13
C SER A 34 -3.74 -0.70 10.45
N LEU A 35 -3.43 -1.74 9.67
CA LEU A 35 -2.13 -1.85 8.98
C LEU A 35 -1.95 -0.73 7.95
N ILE A 36 -2.95 -0.46 7.11
CA ILE A 36 -2.87 0.62 6.11
C ILE A 36 -2.67 1.98 6.79
N ILE A 37 -3.35 2.21 7.92
CA ILE A 37 -3.19 3.44 8.72
C ILE A 37 -1.77 3.54 9.28
N GLU A 38 -1.26 2.47 9.90
CA GLU A 38 0.10 2.42 10.45
C GLU A 38 1.17 2.66 9.37
N PHE A 39 0.95 2.11 8.18
CA PHE A 39 1.84 2.32 7.04
C PHE A 39 1.81 3.79 6.59
N GLU A 40 0.62 4.35 6.31
CA GLU A 40 0.47 5.75 5.85
C GLU A 40 0.95 6.78 6.86
N GLN A 41 0.91 6.46 8.16
CA GLN A 41 1.44 7.31 9.23
C GLN A 41 2.95 7.10 9.47
N GLY A 42 3.59 6.16 8.79
CA GLY A 42 5.00 5.83 9.00
C GLY A 42 5.30 5.15 10.35
N LYS A 43 4.27 4.71 11.08
CA LYS A 43 4.41 4.00 12.37
C LYS A 43 4.98 2.61 12.18
N ARG A 44 4.73 1.99 11.02
CA ARG A 44 5.22 0.67 10.69
C ARG A 44 5.84 0.67 9.29
N PRO A 45 7.06 0.14 9.13
CA PRO A 45 7.62 -0.05 7.80
C PRO A 45 6.83 -1.13 7.04
N ILE A 46 6.67 -0.91 5.73
CA ILE A 46 6.03 -1.87 4.84
C ILE A 46 7.12 -2.76 4.22
N CYS A 47 6.88 -4.07 4.14
CA CYS A 47 7.77 -4.95 3.37
C CYS A 47 7.38 -4.96 1.89
N ARG A 48 8.31 -5.37 1.02
CA ARG A 48 8.13 -5.40 -0.44
C ARG A 48 6.90 -6.21 -0.87
N GLU A 49 6.68 -7.36 -0.25
CA GLU A 49 5.55 -8.23 -0.59
C GLU A 49 4.20 -7.54 -0.30
N THR A 50 4.06 -6.94 0.89
CA THR A 50 2.87 -6.17 1.27
C THR A 50 2.67 -4.96 0.37
N TYR A 51 3.74 -4.25 0.02
CA TYR A 51 3.69 -3.13 -0.92
C TYR A 51 3.15 -3.56 -2.28
N ASN A 52 3.66 -4.67 -2.84
CA ASN A 52 3.21 -5.21 -4.12
C ASN A 52 1.75 -5.65 -4.06
N LYS A 53 1.31 -6.31 -2.97
CA LYS A 53 -0.10 -6.66 -2.77
C LYS A 53 -1.01 -5.43 -2.81
N ILE A 54 -0.60 -4.35 -2.17
CA ILE A 54 -1.35 -3.09 -2.17
C ILE A 54 -1.39 -2.45 -3.55
N LEU A 55 -0.27 -2.43 -4.28
CA LEU A 55 -0.23 -1.92 -5.65
C LEU A 55 -1.09 -2.74 -6.60
N ALA A 56 -1.11 -4.07 -6.47
CA ALA A 56 -1.97 -4.95 -7.24
C ALA A 56 -3.45 -4.66 -6.98
N ALA A 57 -3.85 -4.49 -5.71
CA ALA A 57 -5.21 -4.11 -5.34
C ALA A 57 -5.62 -2.75 -5.91
N LEU A 58 -4.68 -1.82 -6.07
CA LEU A 58 -4.89 -0.51 -6.67
C LEU A 58 -4.82 -0.53 -8.21
N GLY A 59 -4.55 -1.68 -8.85
CA GLY A 59 -4.35 -1.79 -10.30
C GLY A 59 -3.09 -1.09 -10.81
N ARG A 60 -2.11 -0.86 -9.93
CA ARG A 60 -0.83 -0.18 -10.23
C ARG A 60 0.37 -1.12 -10.13
N LEU A 61 0.16 -2.43 -10.22
CA LEU A 61 1.26 -3.38 -10.30
C LEU A 61 1.87 -3.31 -11.70
N ASP A 62 3.10 -2.81 -11.78
CA ASP A 62 3.88 -2.85 -13.02
C ASP A 62 4.36 -4.29 -13.22
N ILE A 63 3.77 -5.00 -14.19
CA ILE A 63 4.09 -6.40 -14.53
C ILE A 63 5.41 -6.47 -15.34
N ALA A 64 6.07 -5.34 -15.59
CA ALA A 64 7.26 -5.23 -16.44
C ALA A 64 8.57 -5.74 -15.82
N THR A 65 8.56 -6.73 -14.93
CA THR A 65 9.80 -7.37 -14.49
C THR A 65 9.55 -8.87 -14.25
N VAL A 66 9.37 -9.57 -15.38
CA VAL A 66 9.73 -10.99 -15.51
C VAL A 66 11.24 -11.08 -15.69
#